data_AF-A0A1M2YIR3-F1
#
_entry.id   AF-A0A1M2YIR3-F1
#
_cell.length_a   1.000
_cell.length_b   1.000
_cell.length_c   1.000
_cell.angle_alpha   90.00
_cell.angle_beta   90.00
_cell.angle_gamma   90.00
#
_symmetry.space_group_name_H-M   'P 1'
#
loop_
_entity.id
_entity.type
_entity.pdbx_description
1 polymer ?
#
loop_
_entity_poly.entity_id
_entity_poly.type
_entity_poly.pdbx_seq_one_letter_code
_entity_poly.pdbx_strand_id
1 'polypeptide(L)'
;MLSTNLVKGMDGIKIRFDGWVPFDDILDYADKKAGVYEIRMKDGRKFGRVRGESDIVYIGSTTKSFKSRFRGYMKPGRDQPTNQHVKWFSKKYEIEVAFLLIGKPRLYESLLIDTYIADHDELPPLNHQSINKFHFKH
;
A
#
# COMPACT_ATOMS: atom_id res chain seq x y z
N MET A 1 19.44 -8.90 3.56
CA MET A 1 19.30 -8.31 2.21
C MET A 1 17.98 -7.54 2.19
N LEU A 2 18.03 -6.23 1.92
CA LEU A 2 16.82 -5.40 1.82
C LEU A 2 16.04 -5.84 0.58
N SER A 3 14.81 -6.30 0.78
CA SER A 3 13.86 -6.61 -0.28
C SER A 3 13.50 -5.31 -1.02
N THR A 4 13.98 -5.14 -2.25
CA THR A 4 13.55 -4.07 -3.16
C THR A 4 12.44 -4.59 -4.06
N ASN A 5 11.22 -4.07 -3.90
CA ASN A 5 10.15 -4.27 -4.88
C ASN A 5 10.48 -3.43 -6.12
N LEU A 6 10.96 -4.10 -7.17
CA LEU A 6 11.25 -3.52 -8.46
C LEU A 6 10.06 -3.76 -9.37
N VAL A 7 9.13 -2.81 -9.41
CA VAL A 7 8.01 -2.88 -10.37
C VAL A 7 8.44 -2.27 -11.70
N LYS A 8 8.36 -3.05 -12.78
CA LYS A 8 8.67 -2.63 -14.15
C LYS A 8 7.40 -2.00 -14.75
N GLY A 9 7.29 -0.67 -14.70
CA GLY A 9 6.16 0.06 -15.31
C GLY A 9 6.13 -0.04 -16.83
N MET A 10 5.00 0.32 -17.45
CA MET A 10 4.74 0.23 -18.90
C MET A 10 5.72 1.03 -19.79
N ASP A 11 6.51 1.93 -19.22
CA ASP A 11 7.55 2.71 -19.93
C ASP A 11 8.99 2.35 -19.48
N GLY A 12 9.19 1.20 -18.83
CA GLY A 12 10.48 0.85 -18.21
C GLY A 12 10.78 1.61 -16.91
N ILE A 13 9.81 2.36 -16.39
CA ILE A 13 9.91 3.08 -15.12
C ILE A 13 9.97 2.07 -13.97
N LYS A 14 11.13 1.99 -13.33
CA LYS A 14 11.31 1.30 -12.05
C LYS A 14 10.72 2.17 -10.95
N ILE A 15 9.59 1.77 -10.38
CA ILE A 15 9.06 2.43 -9.19
C ILE A 15 9.89 1.94 -8.01
N ARG A 16 10.60 2.86 -7.36
CA ARG A 16 11.39 2.58 -6.17
C ARG A 16 10.82 3.37 -5.01
N PHE A 17 10.40 2.67 -3.98
CA PHE A 17 10.09 3.24 -2.69
C PHE A 17 11.38 3.30 -1.87
N ASP A 18 11.96 4.50 -1.76
CA ASP A 18 13.07 4.77 -0.86
C ASP A 18 12.54 5.46 0.41
N GLY A 19 13.03 5.06 1.58
CA GLY A 19 12.66 5.68 2.85
C GLY A 19 11.35 5.16 3.44
N TRP A 20 11.40 3.94 3.99
CA TRP A 20 10.32 3.39 4.81
C TRP A 20 10.29 4.12 6.15
N VAL A 21 9.10 4.57 6.55
CA VAL A 21 8.87 5.22 7.85
C VAL A 21 7.87 4.42 8.67
N PRO A 22 7.98 4.43 10.01
CA PRO A 22 6.97 3.83 10.87
C PRO A 22 5.57 4.38 10.55
N PHE A 23 4.57 3.50 10.52
CA PHE A 23 3.20 3.89 10.15
C PHE A 23 2.63 4.97 11.07
N ASP A 24 2.95 4.95 12.36
CA ASP A 24 2.45 5.94 13.32
C ASP A 24 3.10 7.34 13.13
N ASP A 25 4.30 7.39 12.55
CA ASP A 25 5.07 8.63 12.33
C ASP A 25 4.81 9.25 10.95
N ILE A 26 4.07 8.55 10.06
CA ILE A 26 3.86 8.97 8.66
C ILE A 26 3.29 10.39 8.53
N LEU A 27 2.56 10.91 9.53
CA LEU A 27 1.95 12.24 9.47
C LEU A 27 2.96 13.40 9.54
N ASP A 28 4.18 13.11 10.00
CA ASP A 28 5.30 14.04 10.04
C ASP A 28 6.04 14.11 8.69
N TYR A 29 5.98 13.03 7.91
CA TYR A 29 6.59 12.91 6.59
C TYR A 29 5.60 13.14 5.43
N ALA A 30 4.30 12.99 5.68
CA ALA A 30 3.28 12.99 4.64
C ALA A 30 3.12 14.38 3.99
N ASP A 31 3.52 14.49 2.73
CA ASP A 31 3.28 15.68 1.89
C ASP A 31 1.77 15.88 1.65
N LYS A 32 1.39 17.12 1.34
CA LYS A 32 0.03 17.51 0.94
C LYS A 32 -0.32 17.12 -0.51
N LYS A 33 0.52 16.33 -1.18
CA LYS A 33 0.37 15.94 -2.59
C LYS A 33 -0.22 14.54 -2.77
N ALA A 34 -0.67 14.28 -4.00
CA ALA A 34 -1.20 13.01 -4.43
C ALA A 34 -0.08 11.99 -4.72
N GLY A 35 -0.41 10.71 -4.68
CA GLY A 35 0.54 9.66 -4.99
C GLY A 35 0.07 8.25 -4.65
N VAL A 36 1.01 7.32 -4.74
CA VAL A 36 0.84 5.89 -4.44
C VAL A 36 1.70 5.50 -3.24
N TYR A 37 1.29 4.49 -2.49
CA TYR A 37 2.00 4.00 -1.30
C TYR A 37 1.86 2.50 -1.12
N GLU A 38 2.84 1.96 -0.42
CA GLU A 38 2.84 0.60 0.10
C GLU A 38 2.88 0.65 1.62
N ILE A 39 2.17 -0.28 2.26
CA ILE A 39 2.30 -0.59 3.68
C ILE A 39 2.90 -1.98 3.77
N ARG A 40 3.95 -2.13 4.56
CA ARG A 40 4.64 -3.41 4.77
C ARG A 40 4.83 -3.74 6.24
N MET A 41 5.18 -4.99 6.51
CA MET A 41 5.70 -5.39 7.82
C MET A 41 7.05 -4.70 8.11
N LYS A 42 7.23 -4.24 9.35
CA LYS A 42 8.46 -3.56 9.77
C LYS A 42 9.72 -4.38 9.45
N ASP A 43 10.80 -3.68 9.09
CA ASP A 43 12.09 -4.25 8.69
C ASP A 43 12.04 -5.23 7.51
N GLY A 44 10.95 -5.22 6.74
CA GLY A 44 10.74 -6.17 5.65
C GLY A 44 10.52 -7.61 6.12
N ARG A 45 9.99 -7.80 7.34
CA ARG A 45 9.62 -9.12 7.85
C ARG A 45 8.59 -9.78 6.93
N LYS A 46 8.98 -10.88 6.30
CA LYS A 46 8.12 -11.56 5.34
C LYS A 46 7.10 -12.50 5.99
N PHE A 47 6.04 -12.79 5.27
CA PHE A 47 5.06 -13.84 5.54
C PHE A 47 4.84 -14.68 4.28
N GLY A 48 4.25 -15.87 4.44
CA GLY A 48 3.90 -16.73 3.31
C GLY A 48 2.76 -16.15 2.46
N ARG A 49 2.83 -16.41 1.15
CA ARG A 49 1.80 -16.14 0.17
C ARG A 49 1.43 -17.42 -0.58
N VAL A 50 0.36 -17.39 -1.38
CA VAL A 50 -0.03 -18.50 -2.27
C VAL A 50 1.18 -18.92 -3.11
N ARG A 51 1.88 -17.94 -3.68
CA ARG A 51 3.21 -18.14 -4.28
C ARG A 51 4.29 -17.30 -3.58
N GLY A 52 5.26 -17.99 -3.00
CA GLY A 52 6.42 -17.37 -2.38
C GLY A 52 6.11 -16.65 -1.06
N GLU A 53 6.74 -15.51 -0.87
CA GLU A 53 6.65 -14.71 0.36
C GLU A 53 6.70 -13.23 0.01
N SER A 54 6.08 -12.39 0.85
CA SER A 54 6.13 -10.93 0.71
C SER A 54 6.13 -10.28 2.09
N ASP A 55 6.53 -9.01 2.16
CA ASP A 55 6.36 -8.13 3.31
C ASP A 55 5.22 -7.11 3.09
N ILE A 56 4.72 -6.97 1.86
CA ILE A 56 3.70 -5.97 1.49
C ILE A 56 2.30 -6.43 1.89
N VAL A 57 1.66 -5.58 2.68
CA VAL A 57 0.43 -5.87 3.40
C VAL A 57 -0.75 -5.11 2.79
N TYR A 58 -0.48 -3.95 2.19
CA TYR A 58 -1.45 -3.12 1.49
C TYR A 58 -0.77 -2.25 0.43
N ILE A 59 -1.43 -2.08 -0.71
CA ILE A 59 -1.07 -1.11 -1.76
C ILE A 59 -2.25 -0.15 -1.91
N GLY A 60 -1.98 1.15 -1.96
CA GLY A 60 -3.03 2.14 -2.08
C GLY A 60 -2.61 3.40 -2.79
N SER A 61 -3.60 4.21 -3.16
CA SER A 61 -3.38 5.54 -3.72
C SER A 61 -4.20 6.65 -3.06
N THR A 62 -3.82 7.90 -3.32
CA THR A 62 -4.62 9.08 -3.00
C THR A 62 -4.49 10.12 -4.10
N THR A 63 -5.62 10.66 -4.57
CA THR A 63 -5.67 11.82 -5.48
C THR A 63 -5.74 13.15 -4.73
N LYS A 64 -5.84 13.10 -3.40
CA LYS A 64 -5.84 14.27 -2.52
C LYS A 64 -4.45 14.44 -1.92
N SER A 65 -4.33 14.47 -0.60
CA SER A 65 -3.05 14.47 0.11
C SER A 65 -2.82 13.16 0.83
N PHE A 66 -1.54 12.78 0.96
CA PHE A 66 -1.12 11.70 1.85
C PHE A 66 -1.50 11.98 3.29
N LYS A 67 -1.29 13.22 3.76
CA LYS A 67 -1.63 13.60 5.13
C LYS A 67 -3.11 13.37 5.45
N SER A 68 -4.02 13.69 4.53
CA SER A 68 -5.46 13.41 4.70
C SER A 68 -5.76 11.92 4.66
N ARG A 69 -5.13 11.18 3.72
CA ARG A 69 -5.32 9.72 3.59
C ARG A 69 -4.93 8.99 4.88
N PHE A 70 -3.76 9.27 5.43
CA PHE A 70 -3.24 8.64 6.64
C PHE A 70 -3.96 9.08 7.91
N ARG A 71 -4.42 10.33 8.00
CA ARG A 71 -5.34 10.74 9.08
C ARG A 71 -6.62 9.91 9.08
N GLY A 72 -7.16 9.58 7.90
CA GLY A 72 -8.30 8.69 7.76
C GLY A 72 -8.05 7.28 8.31
N TYR A 73 -6.82 6.78 8.21
CA TYR A 73 -6.44 5.53 8.87
C TYR A 73 -6.30 5.68 10.39
N MET A 74 -5.74 6.79 10.88
CA MET A 74 -5.57 7.00 12.32
C MET A 74 -6.88 7.18 13.07
N LYS A 75 -7.88 7.78 12.43
CA LYS A 75 -9.21 8.07 12.99
C LYS A 75 -10.30 7.67 11.99
N PRO A 76 -10.52 6.35 11.79
CA PRO A 76 -11.48 5.87 10.81
C PRO A 76 -12.92 6.17 11.25
N GLY A 77 -13.76 6.57 10.29
CA GLY A 77 -15.21 6.65 10.49
C GLY A 77 -15.88 5.27 10.54
N ARG A 78 -17.12 5.21 11.02
CA ARG A 78 -17.91 3.96 11.14
C ARG A 78 -18.14 3.25 9.80
N ASP A 79 -18.26 3.99 8.71
CA ASP A 79 -18.52 3.43 7.36
C ASP A 79 -17.25 3.32 6.50
N GLN A 80 -16.09 3.22 7.15
CA GLN A 80 -14.78 3.15 6.48
C GLN A 80 -14.06 1.83 6.79
N PRO A 81 -14.56 0.68 6.31
CA PRO A 81 -14.06 -0.65 6.69
C PRO A 81 -12.58 -0.84 6.36
N THR A 82 -12.12 -0.40 5.19
CA THR A 82 -10.68 -0.42 4.84
C THR A 82 -9.85 0.36 5.83
N ASN A 83 -10.32 1.54 6.26
CA ASN A 83 -9.55 2.34 7.20
C ASN A 83 -9.52 1.71 8.60
N GLN A 84 -10.64 1.14 9.03
CA GLN A 84 -10.72 0.40 10.30
C GLN A 84 -9.79 -0.81 10.27
N HIS A 85 -9.74 -1.54 9.16
CA HIS A 85 -8.94 -2.74 9.05
C HIS A 85 -7.44 -2.42 9.06
N VAL A 86 -7.00 -1.40 8.31
CA VAL A 86 -5.61 -0.91 8.38
C VAL A 86 -5.26 -0.46 9.80
N LYS A 87 -6.16 0.27 10.48
CA LYS A 87 -5.92 0.71 11.87
C LYS A 87 -5.86 -0.46 12.86
N TRP A 88 -6.73 -1.45 12.70
CA TRP A 88 -6.69 -2.66 13.52
C TRP A 88 -5.38 -3.41 13.30
N PHE A 89 -4.96 -3.56 12.05
CA PHE A 89 -3.71 -4.23 11.69
C PHE A 89 -2.50 -3.50 12.30
N SER A 90 -2.46 -2.16 12.19
CA SER A 90 -1.39 -1.33 12.75
C SER A 90 -1.30 -1.38 14.28
N LYS A 91 -2.39 -1.70 14.97
CA LYS A 91 -2.38 -1.90 16.43
C LYS A 91 -1.83 -3.27 16.84
N LYS A 92 -1.89 -4.25 15.93
CA LYS A 92 -1.51 -5.64 16.20
C LYS A 92 -0.07 -5.93 15.75
N TYR A 93 0.39 -5.24 14.71
CA TYR A 93 1.71 -5.46 14.11
C TYR A 93 2.41 -4.13 13.87
N GLU A 94 3.74 -4.14 14.05
CA GLU A 94 4.58 -3.04 13.60
C GLU A 94 4.67 -3.05 12.07
N ILE A 95 4.32 -1.92 11.47
CA ILE A 95 4.27 -1.73 10.02
C ILE A 95 4.93 -0.43 9.62
N GLU A 96 5.41 -0.40 8.38
CA GLU A 96 6.05 0.74 7.75
C GLU A 96 5.32 1.15 6.49
N VAL A 97 5.53 2.40 6.09
CA VAL A 97 4.96 2.99 4.89
C VAL A 97 6.07 3.58 4.05
N ALA A 98 5.96 3.41 2.74
CA ALA A 98 6.68 4.22 1.80
C ALA A 98 5.70 4.78 0.75
N PHE A 99 6.00 5.96 0.22
CA PHE A 99 5.13 6.65 -0.71
C PHE A 99 5.91 7.31 -1.84
N LEU A 100 5.25 7.45 -2.98
CA LEU A 100 5.77 8.13 -4.16
C LEU A 100 4.74 9.17 -4.61
N LEU A 101 5.18 10.42 -4.71
CA LEU A 101 4.36 11.52 -5.19
C LEU A 101 4.25 11.44 -6.72
N ILE A 102 3.03 11.35 -7.25
CA ILE A 102 2.83 11.18 -8.69
C ILE A 102 1.48 11.69 -9.18
N GLY A 103 1.43 12.19 -10.42
CA GLY A 103 0.23 12.78 -11.02
C GLY A 103 -0.86 11.79 -11.43
N LYS A 104 -0.52 10.50 -11.62
CA LYS A 104 -1.47 9.43 -12.02
C LYS A 104 -1.58 8.33 -10.96
N PRO A 105 -1.93 8.65 -9.70
CA PRO A 105 -1.76 7.74 -8.57
C PRO A 105 -2.56 6.43 -8.68
N ARG A 106 -3.75 6.45 -9.30
CA ARG A 106 -4.58 5.25 -9.53
C ARG A 106 -3.99 4.29 -10.57
N LEU A 107 -3.41 4.84 -11.64
CA LEU A 107 -2.75 4.01 -12.67
C LEU A 107 -1.58 3.26 -12.04
N TYR A 108 -0.79 3.94 -11.23
CA TYR A 108 0.36 3.35 -10.55
C TYR A 108 -0.05 2.35 -9.48
N GLU A 109 -1.11 2.59 -8.71
CA GLU A 109 -1.69 1.58 -7.81
C GLU A 109 -2.11 0.32 -8.56
N SER A 110 -2.77 0.45 -9.71
CA SER A 110 -3.13 -0.70 -10.55
C SER A 110 -1.88 -1.48 -10.96
N LEU A 111 -0.84 -0.80 -11.47
CA LEU A 111 0.40 -1.45 -11.89
C LEU A 111 1.11 -2.18 -10.74
N LEU A 112 1.16 -1.59 -9.55
CA LEU A 112 1.75 -2.23 -8.37
C LEU A 112 0.94 -3.46 -7.93
N ILE A 113 -0.39 -3.36 -7.95
CA ILE A 113 -1.29 -4.48 -7.63
C ILE A 113 -1.14 -5.60 -8.66
N ASP A 114 -1.15 -5.28 -9.95
CA ASP A 114 -1.00 -6.26 -11.03
C ASP A 114 0.36 -6.97 -10.92
N THR A 115 1.41 -6.25 -10.56
CA THR A 115 2.75 -6.84 -10.32
C THR A 115 2.75 -7.75 -9.10
N TYR A 116 2.15 -7.31 -7.98
CA TYR A 116 2.02 -8.14 -6.79
C TYR A 116 1.24 -9.44 -7.08
N ILE A 117 0.13 -9.36 -7.81
CA ILE A 117 -0.65 -10.53 -8.23
C ILE A 117 0.20 -11.41 -9.14
N ALA A 118 0.88 -10.81 -10.11
CA ALA A 118 1.75 -11.55 -11.03
C ALA A 118 2.88 -12.27 -10.31
N ASP A 119 3.34 -11.78 -9.15
CA ASP A 119 4.41 -12.37 -8.33
C ASP A 119 3.92 -13.40 -7.29
N HIS A 120 2.70 -13.23 -6.77
CA HIS A 120 2.19 -13.98 -5.61
C HIS A 120 0.91 -14.79 -5.84
N ASP A 121 0.27 -14.65 -7.02
CA ASP A 121 -1.00 -15.27 -7.41
C ASP A 121 -2.21 -14.88 -6.51
N GLU A 122 -2.08 -13.80 -5.73
CA GLU A 122 -3.13 -13.25 -4.87
C GLU A 122 -2.94 -11.74 -4.65
N LEU A 123 -3.92 -11.09 -4.01
CA LEU A 123 -3.82 -9.67 -3.61
C LEU A 123 -3.01 -9.51 -2.31
N PRO A 124 -2.49 -8.30 -2.02
CA PRO A 124 -2.02 -8.01 -0.68
C PRO A 124 -3.14 -8.21 0.35
N PRO A 125 -2.85 -8.71 1.56
CA PRO A 125 -3.83 -9.08 2.58
C PRO A 125 -4.95 -8.08 2.81
N LEU A 126 -4.59 -6.80 2.96
CA LEU A 126 -5.54 -5.76 3.30
C LEU A 126 -6.26 -5.19 2.07
N ASN A 127 -5.84 -5.54 0.85
CA ASN A 127 -6.53 -5.18 -0.39
C ASN A 127 -7.74 -6.09 -0.69
N HIS A 128 -7.84 -7.29 -0.09
CA HIS A 128 -8.96 -8.22 -0.33
C HIS A 128 -10.35 -7.63 0.01
N GLN A 129 -10.44 -6.79 1.04
CA GLN A 129 -11.73 -6.19 1.44
C GLN A 129 -12.15 -4.98 0.58
N SER A 130 -11.26 -4.44 -0.25
CA SER A 130 -11.60 -3.37 -1.20
C SER A 130 -12.39 -3.85 -2.42
N ILE A 131 -12.40 -5.17 -2.69
CA ILE A 131 -12.98 -5.76 -3.91
C ILE A 131 -14.51 -5.64 -3.96
N ASN A 132 -15.20 -5.49 -2.82
CA ASN A 132 -16.65 -5.24 -2.82
C ASN A 132 -17.06 -3.93 -3.53
N LYS A 133 -16.11 -3.13 -4.07
CA LYS A 133 -16.37 -1.96 -4.90
C LYS A 133 -15.95 -2.09 -6.37
N PHE A 134 -15.21 -3.12 -6.75
CA PHE A 134 -14.82 -3.37 -8.14
C PHE A 134 -15.51 -4.64 -8.63
N HIS A 135 -16.72 -4.46 -9.19
CA HIS A 135 -17.31 -5.48 -10.04
C HIS A 135 -16.33 -5.76 -11.19
N PHE A 136 -15.79 -6.97 -11.24
CA PHE A 136 -15.20 -7.49 -12.45
C PHE A 136 -16.31 -7.50 -13.51
N LYS A 137 -16.23 -6.61 -14.50
CA LYS A 137 -16.98 -6.80 -15.74
C LYS A 137 -16.23 -7.87 -16.50
N HIS A 138 -16.80 -9.07 -16.52
CA HIS A 138 -16.50 -10.10 -17.50
C HIS A 138 -16.86 -9.61 -18.90
#